data_AF-A0A418SLT6-F1
#
_entry.id   AF-A0A418SLT6-F1
#
_cell.length_a   1.000
_cell.length_b   1.000
_cell.length_c   1.000
_cell.angle_alpha   90.00
_cell.angle_beta   90.00
_cell.angle_gamma   90.00
#
_symmetry.space_group_name_H-M   'P 1'
#
loop_
_entity.id
_entity.type
_entity.pdbx_description
1 polymer ?
#
loop_
_entity_poly.entity_id
_entity_poly.type
_entity_poly.pdbx_seq_one_letter_code
_entity_poly.pdbx_strand_id
1 'polypeptide(L)'
;MSAESANILALLRRLEREAPDRPRVGRSSRLRDDFVEIGQDPQLAFPAREVELAEPQHGNRTRLRAQFMGFFGPNGALPLSLTEEVLRWQEEGEDGFVQFVDILAARFYQLFFRAWSDAHAISQHDRPDEDRFGNYIAAVAGIGSPAFRQHDSFPDIARLPLVSLFGGRVRSAVRLRQMVESYFGLTADVDEHMPTWLEFEADERRGLGSGGALG
;
A
#
# COMPACT_ATOMS: atom_id res chain seq x y z
N MET A 1 5.40 -1.87 -22.92
CA MET A 1 3.96 -2.11 -23.17
C MET A 1 3.33 -0.78 -23.56
N SER A 2 2.70 -0.76 -24.74
CA SER A 2 1.95 0.40 -25.27
C SER A 2 0.96 0.94 -24.22
N ALA A 3 0.84 2.26 -24.13
CA ALA A 3 -0.11 2.95 -23.23
C ALA A 3 -1.59 2.76 -23.64
N GLU A 4 -1.88 1.90 -24.62
CA GLU A 4 -3.18 1.79 -25.29
C GLU A 4 -4.33 1.20 -24.45
N SER A 5 -4.09 0.66 -23.26
CA SER A 5 -5.15 0.10 -22.41
C SER A 5 -4.90 0.20 -20.90
N ALA A 6 -4.14 1.20 -20.46
CA ALA A 6 -3.88 1.40 -19.03
C ALA A 6 -5.09 2.08 -18.36
N ASN A 7 -5.80 1.34 -17.50
CA ASN A 7 -6.76 1.90 -16.54
C ASN A 7 -6.05 2.94 -15.66
N ILE A 8 -6.74 4.04 -15.32
CA ILE A 8 -6.13 5.17 -14.60
C ILE A 8 -5.53 4.77 -13.25
N LEU A 9 -6.17 3.84 -12.53
CA LEU A 9 -5.70 3.36 -11.22
C LEU A 9 -4.40 2.57 -11.37
N ALA A 10 -4.30 1.74 -12.40
CA ALA A 10 -3.07 0.99 -12.69
C ALA A 10 -1.93 1.93 -13.11
N LEU A 11 -2.23 2.96 -13.90
CA LEU A 11 -1.27 3.98 -14.30
C LEU A 11 -0.75 4.78 -13.10
N LEU A 12 -1.65 5.31 -12.26
CA LEU A 12 -1.28 6.07 -11.06
C LEU A 12 -0.48 5.21 -10.08
N ARG A 13 -0.85 3.95 -9.87
CA ARG A 13 -0.08 3.00 -9.05
C ARG A 13 1.32 2.79 -9.62
N ARG A 14 1.46 2.65 -10.94
CA ARG A 14 2.77 2.52 -11.59
C ARG A 14 3.62 3.78 -11.39
N LEU A 15 3.05 4.97 -11.62
CA LEU A 15 3.76 6.23 -11.42
C LEU A 15 4.18 6.40 -9.95
N GLU A 16 3.34 5.97 -9.00
CA GLU A 16 3.67 5.99 -7.56
C GLU A 16 4.85 5.06 -7.21
N ARG A 17 5.01 3.93 -7.92
CA ARG A 17 6.18 3.03 -7.78
C ARG A 17 7.44 3.61 -8.39
N GLU A 18 7.32 4.34 -9.49
CA GLU A 18 8.45 4.98 -10.18
C GLU A 18 8.97 6.22 -9.42
N ALA A 19 8.19 6.77 -8.48
CA ALA A 19 8.54 7.93 -7.67
C ALA A 19 8.55 7.65 -6.15
N PRO A 20 9.42 6.75 -5.64
CA PRO A 20 9.44 6.36 -4.22
C PRO A 20 9.73 7.52 -3.26
N ASP A 21 10.57 8.47 -3.68
CA ASP A 21 10.97 9.64 -2.86
C ASP A 21 9.88 10.73 -2.76
N ARG A 22 8.76 10.56 -3.47
CA ARG A 22 7.65 11.52 -3.50
C ARG A 22 6.47 11.01 -2.66
N PRO A 23 5.69 11.89 -2.00
CA PRO A 23 4.48 11.49 -1.29
C PRO A 23 3.52 10.73 -2.21
N ARG A 24 2.82 9.72 -1.69
CA ARG A 24 1.77 9.01 -2.44
C ARG A 24 0.70 9.94 -2.98
N VAL A 25 0.05 9.55 -4.07
CA VAL A 25 -1.04 10.33 -4.69
C VAL A 25 -2.17 10.54 -3.65
N GLY A 26 -2.62 11.79 -3.50
CA GLY A 26 -3.63 12.16 -2.50
C GLY A 26 -3.15 12.23 -1.04
N ARG A 27 -1.84 12.04 -0.79
CA ARG A 27 -1.20 12.26 0.53
C ARG A 27 -0.28 13.47 0.58
N SER A 28 0.04 14.06 -0.56
CA SER A 28 0.78 15.31 -0.64
C SER A 28 0.04 16.46 0.06
N SER A 29 0.84 17.31 0.75
CA SER A 29 0.37 18.49 1.49
C SER A 29 0.49 19.78 0.70
N ARG A 30 1.38 19.82 -0.31
CA ARG A 30 1.63 20.99 -1.14
C ARG A 30 1.58 20.56 -2.60
N LEU A 31 0.97 21.38 -3.45
CA LEU A 31 0.90 21.09 -4.88
C LEU A 31 2.28 20.83 -5.49
N ARG A 32 3.35 21.48 -5.00
CA ARG A 32 4.75 21.29 -5.47
C ARG A 32 5.33 19.89 -5.21
N ASP A 33 4.74 19.14 -4.29
CA ASP A 33 5.20 17.80 -3.94
C ASP A 33 4.51 16.72 -4.79
N ASP A 34 3.41 17.07 -5.47
CA ASP A 34 2.73 16.21 -6.43
C ASP A 34 3.65 15.89 -7.61
N PHE A 35 3.72 14.63 -8.01
CA PHE A 35 4.52 14.17 -9.15
C PHE A 35 3.67 13.92 -10.41
N VAL A 36 2.34 14.02 -10.28
CA VAL A 36 1.37 13.92 -11.36
C VAL A 36 0.40 15.08 -11.27
N GLU A 37 0.14 15.72 -12.40
CA GLU A 37 -0.95 16.68 -12.55
C GLU A 37 -2.14 15.97 -13.17
N ILE A 38 -3.29 15.96 -12.48
CA ILE A 38 -4.51 15.31 -12.96
C ILE A 38 -5.55 16.39 -13.22
N GLY A 39 -6.10 16.44 -14.43
CA GLY A 39 -7.23 17.28 -14.79
C GLY A 39 -8.13 16.59 -15.80
N GLN A 40 -8.94 17.35 -16.52
CA GLN A 40 -9.95 16.83 -17.45
C GLN A 40 -10.13 17.75 -18.66
N ASP A 41 -10.43 17.20 -19.83
CA ASP A 41 -10.76 17.98 -21.01
C ASP A 41 -12.27 17.90 -21.31
N PRO A 42 -12.87 18.96 -21.86
CA PRO A 42 -14.24 18.90 -22.35
C PRO A 42 -14.34 17.93 -23.54
N GLN A 43 -15.23 16.94 -23.46
CA GLN A 43 -15.51 16.00 -24.55
C GLN A 43 -17.01 15.74 -24.65
N LEU A 44 -17.56 15.77 -25.86
CA LEU A 44 -18.99 15.47 -26.10
C LEU A 44 -19.23 13.99 -26.40
N ALA A 45 -18.21 13.30 -26.93
CA ALA A 45 -18.28 11.88 -27.21
C ALA A 45 -18.09 11.06 -25.93
N PHE A 46 -18.61 9.83 -25.93
CA PHE A 46 -18.22 8.87 -24.92
C PHE A 46 -16.73 8.55 -25.06
N PRO A 47 -15.97 8.59 -23.96
CA PRO A 47 -14.52 8.44 -24.02
C PRO A 47 -14.15 7.00 -24.38
N ALA A 48 -13.26 6.84 -25.35
CA ALA A 48 -12.74 5.51 -25.74
C ALA A 48 -11.70 4.97 -24.73
N ARG A 49 -11.17 5.83 -23.86
CA ARG A 49 -10.13 5.54 -22.87
C ARG A 49 -10.41 6.31 -21.58
N GLU A 50 -9.97 5.80 -20.44
CA GLU A 50 -10.18 6.48 -19.15
C GLU A 50 -9.26 7.69 -18.96
N VAL A 51 -8.08 7.67 -19.58
CA VAL A 51 -7.04 8.69 -19.39
C VAL A 51 -6.29 8.96 -20.69
N GLU A 52 -5.97 10.23 -20.91
CA GLU A 52 -5.06 10.68 -21.96
C GLU A 52 -3.79 11.27 -21.32
N LEU A 53 -2.64 10.94 -21.90
CA LEU A 53 -1.36 11.53 -21.52
C LEU A 53 -1.20 12.84 -22.27
N ALA A 54 -1.01 13.94 -21.54
CA ALA A 54 -0.74 15.25 -22.11
C ALA A 54 0.72 15.65 -21.89
N GLU A 55 1.23 16.52 -22.75
CA GLU A 55 2.55 17.11 -22.55
C GLU A 55 2.57 17.96 -21.26
N PRO A 56 3.68 17.97 -20.52
CA PRO A 56 3.83 18.84 -19.35
C PRO A 56 3.70 20.30 -19.76
N GLN A 57 2.66 21.01 -19.28
CA GLN A 57 2.50 22.44 -19.57
C GLN A 57 3.46 23.31 -18.75
N HIS A 58 3.77 22.88 -17.52
CA HIS A 58 4.68 23.60 -16.61
C HIS A 58 5.55 22.62 -15.81
N GLY A 59 6.87 22.66 -16.03
CA GLY A 59 7.85 21.82 -15.33
C GLY A 59 7.95 20.39 -15.89
N ASN A 60 8.32 19.43 -15.03
CA ASN A 60 8.63 18.05 -15.43
C ASN A 60 7.62 17.02 -14.88
N ARG A 61 6.35 17.41 -14.74
CA ARG A 61 5.30 16.53 -14.20
C ARG A 61 4.55 15.85 -15.33
N THR A 62 4.26 14.57 -15.16
CA THR A 62 3.34 13.86 -16.05
C THR A 62 1.95 14.47 -15.90
N ARG A 63 1.37 14.94 -17.01
CA ARG A 63 0.01 15.47 -17.04
C ARG A 63 -0.95 14.40 -17.52
N LEU A 64 -1.97 14.11 -16.71
CA LEU A 64 -3.02 13.13 -16.97
C LEU A 64 -4.35 13.86 -17.16
N ARG A 65 -5.03 13.56 -18.25
CA ARG A 65 -6.38 14.08 -18.54
C ARG A 65 -7.37 12.94 -18.37
N ALA A 66 -8.12 12.98 -17.28
CA ALA A 66 -9.15 11.99 -16.96
C ALA A 66 -10.38 12.24 -17.83
N GLN A 67 -10.85 11.19 -18.48
CA GLN A 67 -12.00 11.25 -19.38
C GLN A 67 -13.22 10.46 -18.83
N PHE A 68 -13.00 9.58 -17.85
CA PHE A 68 -14.05 8.68 -17.33
C PHE A 68 -15.03 9.33 -16.34
N MET A 69 -14.63 10.41 -15.67
CA MET A 69 -15.39 11.08 -14.62
C MET A 69 -14.91 12.53 -14.50
N GLY A 70 -15.79 13.45 -14.13
CA GLY A 70 -15.42 14.84 -13.88
C GLY A 70 -16.61 15.79 -13.89
N PHE A 71 -16.33 17.01 -14.32
CA PHE A 71 -17.30 18.08 -14.51
C PHE A 71 -17.76 18.16 -15.97
N PHE A 72 -16.92 17.80 -16.93
CA PHE A 72 -17.25 17.86 -18.36
C PHE A 72 -17.68 16.51 -18.95
N GLY A 73 -18.40 16.61 -20.06
CA GLY A 73 -18.78 15.50 -20.92
C GLY A 73 -20.04 14.76 -20.50
N PRO A 74 -20.37 13.64 -21.18
CA PRO A 74 -21.66 12.96 -21.01
C PRO A 74 -21.86 12.40 -19.59
N ASN A 75 -20.76 12.12 -18.88
CA ASN A 75 -20.76 11.67 -17.49
C ASN A 75 -20.36 12.78 -16.50
N GLY A 76 -20.27 14.03 -16.98
CA GLY A 76 -19.86 15.18 -16.20
C GLY A 76 -20.96 15.69 -15.27
N ALA A 77 -20.56 16.31 -14.16
CA ALA A 77 -21.49 16.94 -13.23
C ALA A 77 -22.14 18.22 -13.78
N LEU A 78 -21.49 18.90 -14.74
CA LEU A 78 -22.02 20.12 -15.35
C LEU A 78 -22.96 19.79 -16.53
N PRO A 79 -23.91 20.67 -16.87
CA PRO A 79 -24.76 20.49 -18.03
C PRO A 79 -23.94 20.32 -19.32
N LEU A 80 -24.42 19.47 -20.23
CA LEU A 80 -23.73 19.21 -21.50
C LEU A 80 -23.57 20.48 -22.34
N SER A 81 -24.54 21.40 -22.29
CA SER A 81 -24.45 22.70 -22.96
C SER A 81 -23.27 23.56 -22.48
N LEU A 82 -22.89 23.43 -21.20
CA LEU A 82 -21.69 24.10 -20.69
C LEU A 82 -20.41 23.39 -21.17
N THR A 83 -20.45 22.07 -21.33
CA THR A 83 -19.32 21.34 -21.95
C THR A 83 -19.10 21.78 -23.40
N GLU A 84 -20.18 21.95 -24.18
CA GLU A 84 -20.11 22.45 -25.56
C GLU A 84 -19.46 23.83 -25.63
N GLU A 85 -19.87 24.76 -24.76
CA GLU A 85 -19.32 26.11 -24.73
C GLU A 85 -17.82 26.11 -24.33
N VAL A 86 -17.46 25.32 -23.33
CA VAL A 86 -16.05 25.21 -22.87
C VAL A 86 -15.17 24.55 -23.93
N LEU A 87 -15.69 23.55 -24.65
CA LEU A 87 -14.99 22.94 -25.78
C LEU A 87 -14.72 23.99 -26.86
N ARG A 88 -15.71 24.84 -27.19
CA ARG A 88 -15.53 25.93 -28.15
C ARG A 88 -14.45 26.92 -27.70
N TRP A 89 -14.46 27.34 -26.43
CA TRP A 89 -13.42 28.22 -25.89
C TRP A 89 -12.03 27.60 -26.01
N GLN A 90 -11.91 26.29 -25.73
CA GLN A 90 -10.65 25.57 -25.88
C GLN A 90 -10.16 25.53 -27.33
N GLU A 91 -11.06 25.33 -28.30
CA GLU A 91 -10.75 25.40 -29.74
C GLU A 91 -10.33 26.82 -30.18
N GLU A 92 -10.87 27.87 -29.53
CA GLU A 92 -10.47 29.26 -29.72
C GLU A 92 -9.16 29.62 -28.97
N GLY A 93 -8.58 28.68 -28.22
CA GLY A 93 -7.31 28.83 -27.49
C GLY A 93 -7.45 29.32 -26.04
N GLU A 94 -8.66 29.35 -25.50
CA GLU A 94 -8.96 29.79 -24.14
C GLU A 94 -9.12 28.60 -23.16
N ASP A 95 -8.04 28.25 -22.46
CA ASP A 95 -8.04 27.16 -21.46
C ASP A 95 -8.48 27.60 -20.04
N GLY A 96 -8.79 28.89 -19.84
CA GLY A 96 -8.92 29.48 -18.49
C GLY A 96 -9.98 28.81 -17.64
N PHE A 97 -11.14 28.48 -18.21
CA PHE A 97 -12.21 27.81 -17.48
C PHE A 97 -11.86 26.36 -17.14
N VAL A 98 -11.23 25.63 -18.06
CA VAL A 98 -10.76 24.26 -17.82
C VAL A 98 -9.75 24.24 -16.67
N GLN A 99 -8.77 25.13 -16.70
CA GLN A 99 -7.77 25.25 -15.63
C GLN A 99 -8.40 25.63 -14.28
N PHE A 100 -9.41 26.51 -14.28
CA PHE A 100 -10.16 26.85 -13.08
C PHE A 100 -10.89 25.63 -12.49
N VAL A 101 -11.58 24.85 -13.33
CA VAL A 101 -12.27 23.64 -12.90
C VAL A 101 -11.28 22.57 -12.42
N ASP A 102 -10.10 22.48 -13.04
CA ASP A 102 -9.04 21.56 -12.63
C ASP A 102 -8.54 21.83 -11.19
N ILE A 103 -8.57 23.08 -10.71
CA ILE A 103 -8.25 23.39 -9.30
C ILE A 103 -9.15 22.61 -8.34
N LEU A 104 -10.42 22.42 -8.69
CA LEU A 104 -11.39 21.68 -7.91
C LEU A 104 -11.28 20.17 -8.15
N ALA A 105 -11.16 19.77 -9.42
CA ALA A 105 -11.20 18.38 -9.84
C ALA A 105 -9.92 17.61 -9.49
N ALA A 106 -8.74 18.25 -9.59
CA ALA A 106 -7.45 17.60 -9.37
C ALA A 106 -7.39 16.89 -8.01
N ARG A 107 -7.81 17.58 -6.94
CA ARG A 107 -7.80 16.98 -5.60
C ARG A 107 -8.82 15.86 -5.46
N PHE A 108 -9.96 15.95 -6.12
CA PHE A 108 -10.96 14.88 -6.13
C PHE A 108 -10.40 13.59 -6.76
N TYR A 109 -9.75 13.68 -7.92
CA TYR A 109 -9.13 12.51 -8.56
C TYR A 109 -8.04 11.87 -7.70
N GLN A 110 -7.20 12.69 -7.07
CA GLN A 110 -6.17 12.20 -6.15
C GLN A 110 -6.78 11.44 -4.96
N LEU A 111 -7.87 11.96 -4.38
CA LEU A 111 -8.56 11.31 -3.26
C LEU A 111 -9.31 10.04 -3.69
N PHE A 112 -9.87 10.03 -4.90
CA PHE A 112 -10.47 8.84 -5.49
C PHE A 112 -9.44 7.71 -5.62
N PHE A 113 -8.28 8.01 -6.21
CA PHE A 113 -7.18 7.04 -6.28
C PHE A 113 -6.70 6.62 -4.89
N ARG A 114 -6.54 7.56 -3.96
CA ARG A 114 -6.12 7.25 -2.59
C ARG A 114 -7.08 6.29 -1.89
N ALA A 115 -8.39 6.52 -2.01
CA ALA A 115 -9.40 5.64 -1.42
C ALA A 115 -9.29 4.22 -1.99
N TRP A 116 -9.10 4.10 -3.31
CA TRP A 116 -8.82 2.82 -3.95
C TRP A 116 -7.52 2.19 -3.42
N SER A 117 -6.40 2.92 -3.45
CA SER A 117 -5.09 2.44 -3.01
C SER A 117 -5.09 2.01 -1.54
N ASP A 118 -5.77 2.76 -0.67
CA ASP A 118 -5.85 2.47 0.75
C ASP A 118 -6.60 1.15 1.03
N ALA A 119 -7.55 0.77 0.17
CA ALA A 119 -8.32 -0.47 0.27
C ALA A 119 -7.63 -1.71 -0.34
N HIS A 120 -6.52 -1.54 -1.08
CA HIS A 120 -5.88 -2.63 -1.81
C HIS A 120 -4.48 -2.94 -1.25
N ALA A 121 -4.33 -4.11 -0.63
CA ALA A 121 -3.08 -4.59 -0.04
C ALA A 121 -1.89 -4.52 -1.02
N ILE A 122 -2.12 -4.86 -2.29
CA ILE A 122 -1.08 -4.85 -3.33
C ILE A 122 -0.50 -3.45 -3.58
N SER A 123 -1.31 -2.39 -3.42
CA SER A 123 -0.85 -1.01 -3.58
C SER A 123 -0.07 -0.53 -2.36
N GLN A 124 -0.45 -0.98 -1.16
CA GLN A 124 0.30 -0.70 0.06
C GLN A 124 1.67 -1.38 0.04
N HIS A 125 1.71 -2.66 -0.34
CA HIS A 125 2.92 -3.48 -0.41
C HIS A 125 4.01 -2.91 -1.34
N ASP A 126 3.63 -2.11 -2.34
CA ASP A 126 4.58 -1.45 -3.24
C ASP A 126 5.48 -0.41 -2.53
N ARG A 127 5.09 0.09 -1.35
CA ARG A 127 5.99 0.87 -0.47
C ARG A 127 5.94 0.30 0.95
N PRO A 128 6.86 -0.63 1.29
CA PRO A 128 6.87 -1.34 2.58
C PRO A 128 6.87 -0.42 3.80
N ASP A 129 7.55 0.72 3.72
CA ASP A 129 7.66 1.69 4.83
C ASP A 129 6.31 2.34 5.21
N GLU A 130 5.37 2.35 4.27
CA GLU A 130 4.01 2.90 4.45
C GLU A 130 2.92 1.81 4.48
N ASP A 131 3.29 0.53 4.45
CA ASP A 131 2.35 -0.58 4.32
C ASP A 131 1.56 -0.83 5.62
N ARG A 132 0.38 -0.22 5.70
CA ARG A 132 -0.55 -0.45 6.82
C ARG A 132 -1.16 -1.84 6.82
N PHE A 133 -1.37 -2.42 5.64
CA PHE A 133 -1.99 -3.74 5.52
C PHE A 133 -1.05 -4.81 6.10
N GLY A 134 0.23 -4.79 5.74
CA GLY A 134 1.26 -5.64 6.33
C GLY A 134 1.32 -5.49 7.85
N ASN A 135 1.23 -4.27 8.38
CA ASN A 135 1.16 -4.02 9.82
C ASN A 135 -0.08 -4.65 10.49
N TYR A 136 -1.25 -4.62 9.85
CA TYR A 136 -2.46 -5.27 10.38
C TYR A 136 -2.31 -6.79 10.42
N ILE A 137 -1.73 -7.39 9.39
CA ILE A 137 -1.45 -8.83 9.35
C ILE A 137 -0.43 -9.20 10.44
N ALA A 138 0.64 -8.43 10.59
CA ALA A 138 1.64 -8.60 11.64
C ALA A 138 1.04 -8.49 13.06
N ALA A 139 0.06 -7.61 13.26
CA ALA A 139 -0.60 -7.41 14.56
C ALA A 139 -1.33 -8.67 15.04
N VAL A 140 -1.88 -9.49 14.13
CA VAL A 140 -2.52 -10.78 14.47
C VAL A 140 -1.52 -11.74 15.14
N ALA A 141 -0.24 -11.67 14.76
CA ALA A 141 0.85 -12.46 15.34
C ALA A 141 1.53 -11.77 16.54
N GLY A 142 1.07 -10.59 16.95
CA GLY A 142 1.69 -9.81 18.04
C GLY A 142 2.99 -9.10 17.66
N ILE A 143 3.34 -9.06 16.37
CA ILE A 143 4.60 -8.49 15.84
C ILE A 143 4.38 -7.20 15.03
N GLY A 144 3.15 -6.65 15.03
CA GLY A 144 2.81 -5.43 14.28
C GLY A 144 3.28 -4.12 14.90
N SER A 145 3.64 -4.13 16.19
CA SER A 145 4.10 -2.92 16.89
C SER A 145 5.55 -2.59 16.55
N PRO A 146 5.94 -1.30 16.50
CA PRO A 146 7.32 -0.90 16.20
C PRO A 146 8.40 -1.56 17.06
N ALA A 147 8.09 -1.85 18.34
CA ALA A 147 9.00 -2.51 19.27
C ALA A 147 9.37 -3.96 18.90
N PHE A 148 8.58 -4.61 18.04
CA PHE A 148 8.77 -6.01 17.62
C PHE A 148 9.23 -6.14 16.16
N ARG A 149 9.45 -5.02 15.46
CA ARG A 149 10.03 -5.02 14.11
C ARG A 149 11.53 -5.16 14.19
N GLN A 150 12.13 -5.86 13.23
CA GLN A 150 13.59 -6.07 13.15
C GLN A 150 14.20 -6.54 14.48
N HIS A 151 13.43 -7.31 15.26
CA HIS A 151 13.85 -7.74 16.61
C HIS A 151 14.97 -8.80 16.56
N ASP A 152 15.11 -9.50 15.44
CA ASP A 152 16.18 -10.47 15.20
C ASP A 152 16.60 -10.46 13.72
N SER A 153 17.46 -11.39 13.32
CA SER A 153 17.97 -11.51 11.95
C SER A 153 16.96 -12.07 10.94
N PHE A 154 15.81 -12.59 11.37
CA PHE A 154 14.80 -13.15 10.48
C PHE A 154 13.95 -12.03 9.88
N PRO A 155 13.77 -11.97 8.54
CA PRO A 155 13.05 -10.86 7.90
C PRO A 155 11.59 -10.76 8.33
N ASP A 156 11.12 -9.57 8.70
CA ASP A 156 9.72 -9.35 9.10
C ASP A 156 8.72 -9.74 8.01
N ILE A 157 9.04 -9.46 6.74
CA ILE A 157 8.20 -9.81 5.60
C ILE A 157 8.00 -11.33 5.45
N ALA A 158 8.99 -12.12 5.85
CA ALA A 158 8.92 -13.58 5.82
C ALA A 158 8.04 -14.15 6.94
N ARG A 159 7.79 -13.39 8.01
CA ARG A 159 6.86 -13.78 9.08
C ARG A 159 5.40 -13.65 8.63
N LEU A 160 5.08 -12.72 7.73
CA LEU A 160 3.70 -12.40 7.37
C LEU A 160 2.89 -13.61 6.83
N PRO A 161 3.43 -14.44 5.92
CA PRO A 161 2.73 -15.65 5.47
C PRO A 161 2.54 -16.69 6.58
N LEU A 162 3.39 -16.67 7.61
CA LEU A 162 3.40 -17.61 8.73
C LEU A 162 2.48 -17.19 9.88
N VAL A 163 1.83 -16.03 9.78
CA VAL A 163 0.97 -15.45 10.84
C VAL A 163 -0.13 -16.42 11.29
N SER A 164 -0.68 -17.23 10.38
CA SER A 164 -1.70 -18.23 10.72
C SER A 164 -1.16 -19.36 11.62
N LEU A 165 0.10 -19.75 11.43
CA LEU A 165 0.79 -20.75 12.25
C LEU A 165 1.29 -20.15 13.56
N PHE A 166 1.74 -18.89 13.52
CA PHE A 166 2.32 -18.19 14.66
C PHE A 166 1.29 -17.60 15.61
N GLY A 167 0.12 -17.16 15.13
CA GLY A 167 -0.90 -16.47 15.92
C GLY A 167 -1.66 -17.35 16.92
N GLY A 168 -1.51 -18.67 16.83
CA GLY A 168 -2.16 -19.59 17.76
C GLY A 168 -1.53 -19.54 19.16
N ARG A 169 -2.38 -19.52 20.21
CA ARG A 169 -1.95 -19.56 21.63
C ARG A 169 -1.07 -20.76 21.96
N VAL A 170 -1.37 -21.92 21.37
CA VAL A 170 -0.62 -23.17 21.59
C VAL A 170 0.57 -23.24 20.65
N ARG A 171 1.77 -23.35 21.23
CA ARG A 171 3.00 -23.68 20.50
C ARG A 171 3.11 -25.20 20.40
N SER A 172 3.36 -25.72 19.20
CA SER A 172 3.50 -27.16 18.97
C SER A 172 4.65 -27.46 18.02
N ALA A 173 5.28 -28.62 18.19
CA ALA A 173 6.35 -29.09 17.31
C ALA A 173 5.89 -29.17 15.84
N VAL A 174 4.66 -29.62 15.59
CA VAL A 174 4.07 -29.66 14.24
C VAL A 174 4.05 -28.27 13.59
N ARG A 175 3.67 -27.23 14.32
CA ARG A 175 3.64 -25.86 13.78
C ARG A 175 5.04 -25.32 13.56
N LEU A 176 5.98 -25.60 14.47
CA LEU A 176 7.38 -25.22 14.31
C LEU A 176 7.96 -25.84 13.04
N ARG A 177 7.76 -27.15 12.85
CA ARG A 177 8.13 -27.86 11.63
C ARG A 177 7.53 -27.18 10.40
N GLN A 178 6.22 -26.96 10.36
CA GLN A 178 5.55 -26.30 9.23
C GLN A 178 6.13 -24.91 8.91
N MET A 179 6.48 -24.11 9.92
CA MET A 179 7.08 -22.80 9.71
C MET A 179 8.48 -22.92 9.09
N VAL A 180 9.31 -23.82 9.60
CA VAL A 180 10.67 -24.08 9.08
C VAL A 180 10.59 -24.60 7.65
N GLU A 181 9.76 -25.61 7.39
CA GLU A 181 9.59 -26.20 6.07
C GLU A 181 9.04 -25.19 5.06
N SER A 182 8.04 -24.39 5.45
CA SER A 182 7.43 -23.38 4.57
C SER A 182 8.39 -22.26 4.20
N TYR A 183 9.32 -21.87 5.09
CA TYR A 183 10.25 -20.77 4.81
C TYR A 183 11.50 -21.24 4.06
N PHE A 184 12.11 -22.34 4.52
CA PHE A 184 13.37 -22.84 3.94
C PHE A 184 13.16 -23.77 2.74
N GLY A 185 11.95 -24.32 2.56
CA GLY A 185 11.70 -25.32 1.52
C GLY A 185 12.42 -26.65 1.74
N LEU A 186 12.86 -26.91 2.98
CA LEU A 186 13.59 -28.12 3.40
C LEU A 186 12.70 -28.94 4.30
N THR A 187 12.82 -30.27 4.26
CA THR A 187 12.18 -31.16 5.23
C THR A 187 12.81 -30.96 6.60
N ALA A 188 11.99 -30.88 7.65
CA ALA A 188 12.46 -30.70 9.01
C ALA A 188 11.82 -31.74 9.94
N ASP A 189 12.55 -32.16 10.98
CA ASP A 189 12.00 -32.95 12.07
C ASP A 189 12.24 -32.24 13.40
N VAL A 190 11.35 -32.45 14.37
CA VAL A 190 11.40 -31.78 15.67
C VAL A 190 11.42 -32.83 16.77
N ASP A 191 12.58 -32.99 17.38
CA ASP A 191 12.79 -33.86 18.54
C ASP A 191 12.23 -33.21 19.81
N GLU A 192 11.11 -33.73 20.31
CA GLU A 192 10.46 -33.25 21.53
C GLU A 192 11.03 -33.92 22.80
N HIS A 193 10.87 -33.27 23.96
CA HIS A 193 11.23 -33.82 25.27
C HIS A 193 12.72 -34.18 25.45
N MET A 194 13.62 -33.42 24.83
CA MET A 194 15.06 -33.60 25.00
C MET A 194 15.52 -33.28 26.44
N PRO A 195 16.39 -34.10 27.06
CA PRO A 195 16.93 -33.82 28.38
C PRO A 195 17.77 -32.54 28.36
N THR A 196 17.61 -31.69 29.38
CA THR A 196 18.39 -30.46 29.59
C THR A 196 18.94 -30.44 31.00
N TRP A 197 20.16 -29.92 31.13
CA TRP A 197 20.76 -29.64 32.42
C TRP A 197 20.23 -28.30 32.95
N LEU A 198 19.60 -28.33 34.12
CA LEU A 198 19.21 -27.13 34.86
C LEU A 198 20.31 -26.80 35.85
N GLU A 199 20.83 -25.58 35.78
CA GLU A 199 21.70 -25.05 36.80
C GLU A 199 20.86 -24.54 37.96
N PHE A 200 21.13 -25.06 39.16
CA PHE A 200 20.45 -24.63 40.39
C PHE A 200 21.29 -23.57 41.09
N GLU A 201 20.63 -22.52 41.56
CA GLU A 201 21.26 -21.51 42.43
C GLU A 201 21.74 -22.14 43.73
N ALA A 202 22.74 -21.52 44.37
CA ALA A 202 23.42 -22.13 45.52
C ALA A 202 22.47 -22.36 46.72
N ASP A 203 21.46 -21.52 46.88
CA ASP A 203 20.44 -21.58 47.93
C ASP A 203 19.32 -22.60 47.66
N GLU A 204 19.13 -23.02 46.40
CA GLU A 204 18.21 -24.09 46.00
C GLU A 204 18.82 -25.49 46.16
N ARG A 205 20.15 -25.59 46.33
CA ARG A 205 20.85 -26.86 46.57
C ARG A 205 20.66 -27.29 48.03
N ARG A 206 19.84 -28.31 48.26
CA ARG A 206 19.66 -28.93 49.58
C ARG A 206 20.48 -30.22 49.69
N GLY A 207 21.13 -30.42 50.84
CA GLY A 207 21.86 -31.64 51.17
C GLY A 207 21.07 -32.56 52.10
N LEU A 208 21.36 -33.85 52.04
CA LEU A 208 20.88 -34.79 53.06
C LEU A 208 21.44 -34.39 54.44
N GLY A 209 20.56 -34.28 55.44
CA GLY A 209 20.92 -33.88 56.80
C GLY A 209 20.80 -32.40 57.13
N SER A 210 20.51 -31.52 56.15
CA SER A 210 20.36 -30.08 56.37
C SER A 210 18.90 -29.61 56.53
N GLY A 211 18.02 -30.46 57.05
CA GLY A 211 16.63 -30.08 57.39
C GLY A 211 15.72 -29.77 56.20
N GLY A 212 15.89 -30.47 55.07
CA GLY A 212 14.97 -30.37 53.95
C GLY A 212 13.68 -31.16 54.21
N ALA A 213 12.52 -30.51 54.06
CA ALA A 213 11.26 -31.21 53.88
C ALA A 213 11.16 -31.64 52.41
N LEU A 214 10.75 -32.89 52.17
CA LEU A 214 10.19 -33.26 50.88
C LEU A 214 8.83 -32.54 50.81
N GLY A 215 8.64 -31.69 49.80
CA GLY A 215 7.33 -31.13 49.48
C GLY A 215 6.33 -32.23 49.20
#